data_AF-A0A7C1AU42-F1
#
_entry.id   AF-A0A7C1AU42-F1
#
_cell.length_a   1.000
_cell.length_b   1.000
_cell.length_c   1.000
_cell.angle_alpha   90.00
_cell.angle_beta   90.00
_cell.angle_gamma   90.00
#
_symmetry.space_group_name_H-M   'P 1'
#
loop_
_entity.id
_entity.type
_entity.pdbx_description
1 polymer ?
#
loop_
_entity_poly.entity_id
_entity_poly.type
_entity_poly.pdbx_seq_one_letter_code
_entity_poly.pdbx_strand_id
1 'polypeptide(L)' 'VTTYAARRVKKAVVGNGGADKSQVQKMVQILLDLEEPPTPLDVSDALALGITYFHDILIFPSEK' A
#
# COMPACT_ATOMS: atom_id res chain seq x y z
N VAL A 1 5.27 14.28 -9.63
CA VAL A 1 5.69 13.40 -8.51
C VAL A 1 4.67 13.55 -7.39
N THR A 2 4.09 12.45 -6.91
CA THR A 2 3.13 12.44 -5.79
C THR A 2 3.77 11.73 -4.60
N THR A 3 3.61 12.27 -3.40
CA THR A 3 4.16 11.70 -2.16
C THR A 3 3.05 11.36 -1.19
N TYR A 4 3.19 10.23 -0.49
CA TYR A 4 2.22 9.75 0.49
C TYR A 4 2.87 9.64 1.86
N ALA A 5 2.17 10.13 2.89
CA ALA A 5 2.55 9.87 4.27
C ALA A 5 2.42 8.37 4.57
N ALA A 6 3.33 7.80 5.37
CA ALA A 6 3.32 6.37 5.72
C ALA A 6 1.97 5.92 6.30
N ARG A 7 1.32 6.77 7.12
CA ARG A 7 -0.01 6.51 7.68
C ARG A 7 -1.09 6.37 6.60
N ARG A 8 -0.98 7.11 5.50
CA ARG A 8 -1.91 7.04 4.36
C ARG A 8 -1.73 5.74 3.59
N VAL A 9 -0.49 5.32 3.35
CA VAL A 9 -0.18 4.03 2.71
C VAL A 9 -0.75 2.88 3.54
N LYS A 10 -0.46 2.85 4.84
CA LYS A 10 -0.99 1.83 5.77
C LYS A 10 -2.52 1.80 5.79
N LYS A 11 -3.17 2.96 5.79
CA LYS A 11 -4.63 3.05 5.74
C LYS A 11 -5.20 2.55 4.41
N ALA A 12 -4.57 2.88 3.28
CA ALA A 12 -5.04 2.45 1.97
C ALA A 12 -4.90 0.93 1.76
N VAL A 13 -3.81 0.35 2.24
CA VAL A 13 -3.51 -1.08 2.05
C VAL A 13 -4.18 -1.96 3.11
N VAL A 14 -4.12 -1.58 4.39
CA VAL A 14 -4.55 -2.41 5.53
C VAL A 14 -5.87 -1.91 6.15
N GLY A 15 -6.35 -0.72 5.78
CA GLY A 15 -7.53 -0.08 6.40
C GLY A 15 -7.23 0.68 7.69
N ASN A 16 -6.07 0.45 8.32
CA ASN A 16 -5.64 1.13 9.55
C ASN A 16 -4.27 1.81 9.34
N GLY A 17 -4.22 3.13 9.57
CA GLY A 17 -2.98 3.91 9.46
C GLY A 17 -1.91 3.57 10.49
N GLY A 18 -2.26 2.89 11.58
CA GLY A 18 -1.34 2.41 12.61
C GLY A 18 -0.74 1.02 12.36
N ALA A 19 -1.05 0.37 11.23
CA ALA A 19 -0.62 -1.00 10.96
C ALA A 19 0.92 -1.18 10.94
N ASP A 20 1.38 -2.36 11.31
CA ASP A 20 2.80 -2.73 11.26
C ASP A 20 3.26 -3.00 9.83
N LYS A 21 4.58 -2.91 9.58
CA LYS A 21 5.16 -3.17 8.25
C LYS A 21 4.89 -4.60 7.76
N SER A 22 4.89 -5.58 8.67
CA SER A 22 4.55 -6.98 8.35
C SER A 22 3.08 -7.14 7.94
N GLN A 23 2.17 -6.35 8.52
CA GLN A 23 0.76 -6.35 8.13
C GLN A 23 0.59 -5.75 6.73
N VAL A 24 1.33 -4.68 6.41
CA VAL A 24 1.37 -4.14 5.04
C VAL A 24 1.87 -5.20 4.07
N GLN A 25 2.98 -5.86 4.36
CA GLN A 25 3.55 -6.92 3.51
C GLN A 25 2.57 -8.07 3.25
N LYS A 26 1.94 -8.58 4.30
CA LYS A 26 0.94 -9.65 4.16
C LYS A 26 -0.27 -9.19 3.36
N MET A 27 -0.68 -7.94 3.53
CA MET A 27 -1.83 -7.42 2.79
C MET A 27 -1.49 -7.14 1.32
N VAL A 28 -0.28 -6.67 1.02
CA VAL A 28 0.22 -6.57 -0.37
C VAL A 28 0.23 -7.93 -1.04
N GLN A 29 0.71 -8.98 -0.35
CA GLN A 29 0.68 -10.36 -0.85
C GLN A 29 -0.75 -10.76 -1.24
N ILE A 30 -1.72 -10.55 -0.33
CA ILE A 30 -3.13 -10.92 -0.55
C ILE A 30 -3.76 -10.10 -1.68
N LEU A 31 -3.52 -8.78 -1.73
CA LEU A 31 -4.12 -7.89 -2.72
C LEU A 31 -3.61 -8.14 -4.14
N LEU A 32 -2.37 -8.64 -4.27
CA LEU A 32 -1.73 -8.93 -5.55
C LEU A 32 -1.72 -10.43 -5.87
N ASP A 33 -2.37 -11.25 -5.05
CA ASP A 33 -2.44 -12.72 -5.17
C ASP A 33 -1.05 -13.37 -5.37
N LEU A 34 -0.08 -12.96 -4.55
CA LEU A 34 1.28 -13.48 -4.60
C LEU A 34 1.41 -14.78 -3.78
N GLU A 35 2.06 -15.79 -4.37
CA GLU A 35 2.29 -17.09 -3.72
C GLU A 35 3.10 -16.95 -2.43
N GLU A 36 4.08 -16.05 -2.42
CA GLU A 36 4.95 -15.76 -1.26
C GLU A 36 4.90 -14.29 -0.87
N PRO A 37 5.15 -13.95 0.42
CA PRO A 37 5.22 -12.56 0.85
C PRO A 37 6.36 -11.84 0.11
N PRO A 38 6.12 -10.61 -0.39
CA PRO A 38 7.14 -9.88 -1.12
C PRO A 38 8.35 -9.59 -0.23
N THR A 39 9.52 -10.11 -0.61
CA THR A 39 10.79 -9.91 0.08
C THR A 39 11.80 -9.25 -0.86
N PRO A 40 12.69 -8.37 -0.36
CA PRO A 40 12.76 -7.80 0.99
C PRO A 40 11.62 -6.80 1.29
N LEU A 41 11.54 -6.32 2.53
CA LEU A 41 10.49 -5.38 2.97
C LEU A 41 10.38 -4.11 2.11
N ASP A 42 11.47 -3.66 1.49
CA ASP A 42 11.46 -2.50 0.60
C ASP A 42 10.62 -2.73 -0.67
N VAL A 43 10.58 -3.97 -1.17
CA VAL A 43 9.73 -4.35 -2.31
C VAL A 43 8.26 -4.24 -1.92
N SER A 44 7.91 -4.71 -0.73
CA SER A 44 6.56 -4.54 -0.18
C SER A 44 6.18 -3.06 -0.05
N ASP A 45 7.08 -2.22 0.45
CA ASP A 45 6.81 -0.78 0.62
C ASP A 45 6.60 -0.09 -0.75
N ALA A 46 7.36 -0.48 -1.78
CA ALA A 46 7.18 0.02 -3.15
C ALA A 46 5.83 -0.42 -3.76
N LEU A 47 5.46 -1.69 -3.61
CA LEU A 47 4.16 -2.21 -4.08
C LEU A 47 2.99 -1.54 -3.34
N ALA A 48 3.11 -1.35 -2.03
CA ALA A 48 2.12 -0.66 -1.22
C ALA A 48 1.91 0.80 -1.68
N LEU A 49 2.96 1.50 -2.12
CA LEU A 49 2.85 2.83 -2.72
C LEU A 49 2.09 2.79 -4.05
N GLY A 50 2.36 1.80 -4.91
CA GLY A 50 1.63 1.61 -6.16
C GLY A 50 0.12 1.38 -5.94
N ILE A 51 -0.22 0.50 -5.00
CA ILE A 51 -1.60 0.25 -4.57
C ILE A 51 -2.23 1.54 -4.02
N THR A 52 -1.50 2.27 -3.18
CA THR A 52 -1.99 3.53 -2.60
C THR A 52 -2.27 4.57 -3.68
N TYR A 53 -1.38 4.71 -4.67
CA TYR A 53 -1.54 5.63 -5.78
C TYR A 53 -2.76 5.27 -6.64
N PHE A 54 -2.94 3.99 -6.96
CA PHE A 54 -4.09 3.50 -7.73
C PHE A 54 -5.41 3.69 -6.97
N HIS A 55 -5.43 3.36 -5.68
CA HIS A 55 -6.58 3.59 -4.79
C HIS A 55 -6.92 5.08 -4.72
N ASP A 56 -5.92 5.96 -4.67
CA ASP A 56 -6.11 7.40 -4.66
C ASP A 56 -6.79 7.88 -5.95
N ILE A 57 -6.25 7.51 -7.12
CA ILE A 57 -6.78 7.94 -8.42
C ILE A 57 -8.20 7.44 -8.69
N LEU A 58 -8.51 6.20 -8.31
CA LEU A 58 -9.80 5.58 -8.65
C LEU A 58 -10.93 5.93 -7.69
N ILE A 59 -10.64 6.04 -6.39
CA ILE A 59 -11.69 6.19 -5.36
C ILE A 59 -11.86 7.65 -4.96
N PHE A 60 -10.79 8.44 -5.04
CA PHE A 60 -10.83 9.88 -4.81
C PHE A 60 -10.21 10.56 -6.02
N PRO A 61 -10.94 10.72 -7.14
CA PRO A 61 -10.47 11.58 -8.21
C PRO A 61 -10.26 12.96 -7.58
N SER A 62 -9.02 13.24 -7.20
CA SER A 62 -8.59 14.55 -6.79
C SER A 62 -8.79 15.38 -8.04
N GLU A 63 -9.83 16.21 -8.02
CA GLU A 63 -9.86 17.43 -8.82
C GLU A 63 -8.54 18.13 -8.51
N LYS A 64 -7.54 17.92 -9.34
CA LYS A 64 -6.42 18.83 -9.44
C LYS A 64 -6.82 19.91 -10.42
#